data_AF-A0A0G2ICD1-F1
#
_entry.id   AF-A0A0G2ICD1-F1
#
_cell.length_a   1.000
_cell.length_b   1.000
_cell.length_c   1.000
_cell.angle_alpha   90.00
_cell.angle_beta   90.00
_cell.angle_gamma   90.00
#
_symmetry.space_group_name_H-M   'P 1'
#
loop_
_entity.id
_entity.type
_entity.pdbx_description
1 polymer ?
#
loop_
_entity_poly.entity_id
_entity_poly.type
_entity_poly.pdbx_seq_one_letter_code
_entity_poly.pdbx_strand_id
1 'polypeptide(L)'
;MIYQLCTDLESLEYSTRSVLQDFRNDGVRYLELRTTPRASPQHGISKDKYILAVLDIINECRSDHMSTYLIISVDRTKTALDALEAIDLAIKYQNRGVVGVDLGGNPMRGDVSIFRPAFSKAKAHGLKLTLHFAETAFSSSPDELNTLLSYEPDRLGHVIHLPEDVRDEIARRKIGLELCLSCNVHGKLIQGGFPDHHFGYWRHRDCPIILSTDDVGFFCSHLSNEYVIAAENFNLDRATVIDMCKKGVNTVFAGPDEKERLNNLLTQFEVHNM
;
A
#
# COMPACT_ATOMS: atom_id res chain seq x y z
N MET A 1 12.17 -15.17 -9.91
CA MET A 1 11.21 -16.21 -10.32
C MET A 1 9.90 -15.59 -10.83
N ILE A 2 9.10 -14.85 -10.03
CA ILE A 2 7.83 -14.26 -10.53
C ILE A 2 8.03 -13.24 -11.66
N TYR A 3 9.03 -12.36 -11.55
CA TYR A 3 9.29 -11.38 -12.61
C TYR A 3 9.65 -11.99 -13.97
N GLN A 4 10.05 -13.27 -14.00
CA GLN A 4 10.33 -14.01 -15.22
C GLN A 4 9.07 -14.66 -15.83
N LEU A 5 7.97 -14.71 -15.08
CA LEU A 5 6.67 -15.25 -15.53
C LEU A 5 5.72 -14.17 -16.04
N CYS A 6 6.01 -12.90 -15.76
CA CYS A 6 5.24 -11.74 -16.23
C CYS A 6 6.20 -10.78 -16.93
N THR A 7 6.58 -11.14 -18.17
CA THR A 7 7.61 -10.49 -18.99
C THR A 7 7.08 -9.83 -20.27
N ASP A 8 5.85 -10.17 -20.67
CA ASP A 8 5.13 -9.66 -21.83
C ASP A 8 3.82 -8.96 -21.41
N LEU A 9 3.14 -8.31 -22.37
CA LEU A 9 1.91 -7.56 -22.11
C LEU A 9 0.72 -8.47 -21.81
N GLU A 10 0.61 -9.62 -22.48
CA GLU A 10 -0.51 -10.55 -22.27
C GLU A 10 -0.51 -11.06 -20.82
N SER A 11 0.65 -11.48 -20.31
CA SER A 11 0.81 -11.92 -18.93
C SER A 11 0.54 -10.79 -17.94
N LEU A 12 0.96 -9.56 -18.25
CA LEU A 12 0.69 -8.39 -17.42
C LEU A 12 -0.81 -8.05 -17.34
N GLU A 13 -1.48 -8.04 -18.48
CA GLU A 13 -2.91 -7.77 -18.59
C GLU A 13 -3.73 -8.86 -17.89
N TYR A 14 -3.37 -10.14 -18.10
CA TYR A 14 -3.96 -11.28 -17.41
C TYR A 14 -3.79 -11.16 -15.89
N SER A 15 -2.57 -10.95 -15.40
CA SER A 15 -2.31 -10.83 -13.96
C SER A 15 -3.06 -9.64 -13.36
N THR A 16 -3.06 -8.49 -14.03
CA THR A 16 -3.80 -7.31 -13.56
C THR A 16 -5.29 -7.61 -13.46
N ARG A 17 -5.88 -8.20 -14.51
CA ARG A 17 -7.31 -8.54 -14.52
C ARG A 17 -7.66 -9.55 -13.43
N SER A 18 -6.83 -10.56 -13.22
CA SER A 18 -7.01 -11.56 -12.16
C SER A 18 -7.04 -10.91 -10.79
N VAL A 19 -6.04 -10.07 -10.47
CA VAL A 19 -5.97 -9.37 -9.17
C VAL A 19 -7.21 -8.51 -8.94
N LEU A 20 -7.67 -7.76 -9.95
CA LEU A 20 -8.87 -6.93 -9.82
C LEU A 20 -10.14 -7.77 -9.61
N GLN A 21 -10.24 -8.92 -10.28
CA GLN A 21 -11.38 -9.82 -10.11
C GLN A 21 -11.37 -10.49 -8.73
N ASP A 22 -10.21 -10.89 -8.23
CA ASP A 22 -10.08 -11.54 -6.93
C ASP A 22 -10.44 -10.58 -5.79
N PHE A 23 -9.94 -9.34 -5.80
CA PHE A 23 -10.34 -8.34 -4.82
C PHE A 23 -11.83 -7.98 -4.90
N ARG A 24 -12.40 -7.91 -6.11
CA ARG A 24 -13.84 -7.71 -6.27
C ARG A 24 -14.64 -8.87 -5.68
N ASN A 25 -14.22 -10.12 -5.94
CA ASN A 25 -14.88 -11.31 -5.39
C ASN A 25 -14.78 -11.39 -3.87
N ASP A 26 -13.69 -10.86 -3.30
CA ASP A 26 -13.47 -10.72 -1.86
C ASP A 26 -14.29 -9.58 -1.21
N GLY A 27 -15.08 -8.84 -2.00
CA GLY A 27 -15.95 -7.78 -1.52
C GLY A 27 -15.28 -6.42 -1.31
N VAL A 28 -14.06 -6.23 -1.82
CA VAL A 28 -13.34 -4.95 -1.73
C VAL A 28 -14.10 -3.86 -2.48
N ARG A 29 -14.30 -2.72 -1.81
CA ARG A 29 -15.03 -1.56 -2.37
C ARG A 29 -14.10 -0.45 -2.89
N TYR A 30 -12.83 -0.47 -2.49
CA TYR A 30 -11.80 0.48 -2.85
C TYR A 30 -10.43 -0.21 -2.87
N LEU A 31 -9.69 -0.05 -3.97
CA LEU A 31 -8.39 -0.66 -4.15
C LEU A 31 -7.36 0.37 -4.63
N GLU A 32 -6.25 0.50 -3.91
CA GLU A 32 -5.03 1.13 -4.40
C GLU A 32 -4.04 0.03 -4.77
N LEU A 33 -4.02 -0.35 -6.05
CA LEU A 33 -3.07 -1.33 -6.57
C LEU A 33 -1.69 -0.67 -6.68
N ARG A 34 -0.63 -1.33 -6.19
CA ARG A 34 0.75 -0.84 -6.34
C ARG A 34 1.53 -1.71 -7.31
N THR A 35 2.40 -1.09 -8.11
CA THR A 35 3.32 -1.83 -8.99
C THR A 35 4.57 -1.02 -9.32
N THR A 36 5.70 -1.71 -9.46
CA THR A 36 6.95 -1.13 -9.94
C THR A 36 6.96 -1.15 -11.47
N PRO A 37 7.06 0.00 -12.17
CA PRO A 37 7.13 0.03 -13.63
C PRO A 37 8.34 -0.75 -14.16
N ARG A 38 8.12 -1.69 -15.07
CA ARG A 38 9.18 -2.52 -15.65
C ARG A 38 9.28 -2.34 -17.16
N ALA A 39 10.51 -2.23 -17.65
CA ALA A 39 10.82 -2.35 -19.07
C ALA A 39 11.25 -3.78 -19.40
N SER A 40 10.81 -4.28 -20.55
CA SER A 40 11.21 -5.56 -21.12
C SER A 40 11.62 -5.31 -22.58
N PRO A 41 12.88 -4.90 -22.84
CA PRO A 41 13.33 -4.55 -24.19
C PRO A 41 13.19 -5.71 -25.19
N GLN A 42 13.41 -6.95 -24.72
CA GLN A 42 13.26 -8.16 -25.53
C GLN A 42 11.83 -8.35 -26.05
N HIS A 43 10.84 -7.81 -25.33
CA HIS A 43 9.42 -7.87 -25.70
C HIS A 43 8.88 -6.50 -26.16
N GLY A 44 9.75 -5.51 -26.39
CA GLY A 44 9.36 -4.18 -26.85
C GLY A 44 8.51 -3.36 -25.86
N ILE A 45 8.63 -3.66 -24.55
CA ILE A 45 7.87 -3.00 -23.48
C ILE A 45 8.74 -1.97 -22.79
N SER A 46 8.30 -0.70 -22.82
CA SER A 46 8.84 0.37 -21.99
C SER A 46 8.08 0.45 -20.67
N LYS A 47 8.65 1.12 -19.65
CA LYS A 47 7.93 1.44 -18.40
C LYS A 47 6.61 2.19 -18.67
N ASP A 48 6.60 3.03 -19.72
CA ASP A 48 5.42 3.75 -20.18
C ASP A 48 4.32 2.81 -20.68
N LYS A 49 4.65 1.87 -21.57
CA LYS A 49 3.71 0.84 -22.06
C LYS A 49 3.21 -0.06 -20.93
N TYR A 50 4.10 -0.41 -19.99
CA TYR A 50 3.75 -1.21 -18.82
C TYR A 50 2.64 -0.54 -18.00
N ILE A 51 2.82 0.75 -17.68
CA ILE A 51 1.84 1.50 -16.87
C ILE A 51 0.54 1.73 -17.64
N LEU A 52 0.62 2.04 -18.94
CA LEU A 52 -0.57 2.15 -19.79
C LEU A 52 -1.39 0.87 -19.79
N ALA A 53 -0.76 -0.29 -19.99
CA ALA A 53 -1.46 -1.58 -19.98
C ALA A 53 -2.20 -1.84 -18.65
N VAL A 54 -1.55 -1.56 -17.51
CA VAL A 54 -2.19 -1.70 -16.19
C VAL A 54 -3.38 -0.75 -16.05
N LEU A 55 -3.22 0.52 -16.43
CA LEU A 55 -4.29 1.53 -16.34
C LEU A 55 -5.45 1.26 -17.29
N ASP A 56 -5.18 0.71 -18.48
CA ASP A 56 -6.21 0.32 -19.45
C ASP A 56 -7.07 -0.80 -18.86
N ILE A 57 -6.45 -1.83 -18.26
CA ILE A 57 -7.18 -2.91 -17.59
C ILE A 57 -7.96 -2.41 -16.37
N ILE A 58 -7.40 -1.50 -15.57
CA ILE A 58 -8.12 -0.85 -14.45
C ILE A 58 -9.38 -0.14 -14.98
N ASN A 59 -9.26 0.61 -16.08
CA ASN A 59 -10.36 1.33 -16.68
C ASN A 59 -11.43 0.40 -17.28
N GLU A 60 -11.02 -0.68 -17.96
CA GLU A 60 -11.93 -1.72 -18.47
C GLU A 60 -12.70 -2.42 -17.35
N CYS A 61 -12.03 -2.66 -16.22
CA CYS A 61 -12.62 -3.30 -15.06
C CYS A 61 -13.39 -2.32 -14.16
N ARG A 62 -13.57 -1.06 -14.54
CA ARG A 62 -14.25 -0.07 -13.71
C ARG A 62 -15.70 -0.46 -13.47
N SER A 63 -16.17 -0.30 -12.23
CA SER A 63 -17.54 -0.65 -11.83
C SER A 63 -17.99 0.21 -10.65
N ASP A 64 -19.30 0.32 -10.42
CA ASP A 64 -19.84 0.98 -9.22
C ASP A 64 -19.58 0.17 -7.93
N HIS A 65 -19.17 -1.09 -8.08
CA HIS A 65 -18.83 -1.97 -6.96
C HIS A 65 -17.49 -1.54 -6.33
N MET A 66 -16.40 -1.65 -7.08
CA MET A 66 -15.04 -1.36 -6.62
C MET A 66 -14.42 -0.25 -7.46
N SER A 67 -13.96 0.81 -6.80
CA SER A 67 -13.08 1.81 -7.41
C SER A 67 -11.63 1.37 -7.26
N THR A 68 -10.85 1.51 -8.33
CA THR A 68 -9.43 1.13 -8.34
C THR A 68 -8.57 2.30 -8.79
N TYR A 69 -7.46 2.51 -8.08
CA TYR A 69 -6.43 3.49 -8.38
C TYR A 69 -5.05 2.83 -8.40
N LEU A 70 -4.09 3.50 -9.02
CA LEU A 70 -2.72 3.00 -9.16
C LEU A 70 -1.74 3.81 -8.29
N ILE A 71 -0.86 3.11 -7.59
CA ILE A 71 0.34 3.65 -6.94
C ILE A 71 1.56 3.14 -7.70
N ILE A 72 2.45 4.05 -8.09
CA ILE A 72 3.71 3.69 -8.74
C ILE A 72 4.79 3.48 -7.68
N SER A 73 5.33 2.27 -7.61
CA SER A 73 6.38 1.92 -6.65
C SER A 73 7.77 2.25 -7.18
N VAL A 74 8.58 2.86 -6.31
CA VAL A 74 10.02 3.02 -6.43
C VAL A 74 10.69 1.90 -5.64
N ASP A 75 11.55 1.12 -6.31
CA ASP A 75 12.38 0.10 -5.67
C ASP A 75 13.62 0.78 -5.06
N ARG A 76 13.74 0.71 -3.73
CA ARG A 76 14.84 1.33 -2.96
C ARG A 76 16.23 0.84 -3.36
N THR A 77 16.34 -0.28 -4.07
CA THR A 77 17.62 -0.79 -4.59
C THR A 77 18.08 -0.08 -5.88
N LYS A 78 17.26 0.81 -6.43
CA LYS A 78 17.51 1.53 -7.69
C LYS A 78 18.14 2.90 -7.46
N THR A 79 18.50 3.57 -8.55
CA THR A 79 19.18 4.88 -8.50
C THR A 79 18.20 6.03 -8.30
N ALA A 80 18.70 7.20 -7.92
CA ALA A 80 17.89 8.42 -7.87
C ALA A 80 17.29 8.80 -9.23
N LEU A 81 17.97 8.48 -10.35
CA LEU A 81 17.45 8.69 -11.69
C LEU A 81 16.28 7.76 -12.01
N ASP A 82 16.36 6.49 -11.61
CA ASP A 82 15.26 5.54 -11.76
C ASP A 82 14.02 5.99 -10.97
N ALA A 83 14.24 6.52 -9.74
CA ALA A 83 13.16 7.08 -8.94
C ALA A 83 12.53 8.30 -9.62
N LEU A 84 13.34 9.25 -10.12
CA LEU A 84 12.83 10.41 -10.86
C LEU A 84 12.00 10.00 -12.09
N GLU A 85 12.45 8.99 -12.85
CA GLU A 85 11.70 8.46 -13.99
C GLU A 85 10.35 7.87 -13.55
N ALA A 86 10.31 7.13 -12.44
CA ALA A 86 9.06 6.59 -11.88
C ALA A 86 8.10 7.71 -11.44
N ILE A 87 8.62 8.77 -10.80
CA ILE A 87 7.81 9.94 -10.43
C ILE A 87 7.30 10.68 -11.68
N ASP A 88 8.09 10.79 -12.74
CA ASP A 88 7.65 11.40 -14.00
C ASP A 88 6.51 10.63 -14.66
N LEU A 89 6.57 9.29 -14.62
CA LEU A 89 5.46 8.45 -15.05
C LEU A 89 4.23 8.65 -14.16
N ALA A 90 4.40 8.76 -12.84
CA ALA A 90 3.29 8.98 -11.93
C ALA A 90 2.59 10.31 -12.20
N ILE A 91 3.37 11.38 -12.40
CA ILE A 91 2.86 12.71 -12.75
C ILE A 91 2.13 12.67 -14.10
N LYS A 92 2.73 12.04 -15.11
CA LYS A 92 2.16 11.91 -16.45
C LYS A 92 0.77 11.25 -16.44
N TYR A 93 0.56 10.27 -15.57
CA TYR A 93 -0.65 9.44 -15.55
C TYR A 93 -1.63 9.75 -14.42
N GLN A 94 -1.51 10.89 -13.72
CA GLN A 94 -2.46 11.29 -12.66
C GLN A 94 -3.92 11.29 -13.15
N ASN A 95 -4.17 11.93 -14.30
CA ASN A 95 -5.50 12.01 -14.92
C ASN A 95 -6.04 10.66 -15.44
N ARG A 96 -5.25 9.59 -15.36
CA ARG A 96 -5.61 8.23 -15.76
C ARG A 96 -5.84 7.29 -14.57
N GLY A 97 -5.70 7.77 -13.34
CA GLY A 97 -5.96 6.99 -12.12
C GLY A 97 -4.73 6.73 -11.24
N VAL A 98 -3.56 7.30 -11.57
CA VAL A 98 -2.42 7.29 -10.65
C VAL A 98 -2.65 8.32 -9.54
N VAL A 99 -2.62 7.88 -8.28
CA VAL A 99 -2.93 8.74 -7.12
C VAL A 99 -1.75 8.97 -6.18
N GLY A 100 -0.70 8.16 -6.32
CA GLY A 100 0.44 8.24 -5.43
C GLY A 100 1.63 7.44 -5.90
N VAL A 101 2.66 7.50 -5.07
CA VAL A 101 3.89 6.74 -5.25
C VAL A 101 4.29 6.07 -3.93
N ASP A 102 4.97 4.96 -4.07
CA ASP A 102 5.44 4.12 -2.97
C ASP A 102 6.96 4.02 -2.97
N LEU A 103 7.56 3.81 -1.80
CA LEU A 103 8.94 3.33 -1.67
C LEU A 103 8.92 1.95 -1.04
N GLY A 104 9.34 0.93 -1.79
CA GLY A 104 9.42 -0.46 -1.35
C GLY A 104 10.70 -1.13 -1.84
N GLY A 105 10.70 -2.45 -1.97
CA GLY A 105 11.86 -3.24 -2.39
C GLY A 105 12.63 -3.80 -1.19
N ASN A 106 13.87 -4.26 -1.39
CA ASN A 106 14.60 -4.95 -0.31
C ASN A 106 14.98 -3.97 0.84
N PRO A 107 14.42 -4.11 2.05
CA PRO A 107 14.63 -3.17 3.15
C PRO A 107 16.07 -3.18 3.69
N MET A 108 16.87 -4.21 3.38
CA MET A 108 18.27 -4.31 3.80
C MET A 108 19.24 -3.62 2.82
N ARG A 109 18.73 -2.90 1.82
CA ARG A 109 19.53 -2.31 0.74
C ARG A 109 19.07 -0.90 0.39
N GLY A 110 19.95 -0.16 -0.26
CA GLY A 110 19.66 1.18 -0.75
C GLY A 110 19.79 2.26 0.32
N ASP A 111 20.22 3.44 -0.12
CA ASP A 111 20.25 4.65 0.69
C ASP A 111 18.99 5.46 0.38
N VAL A 112 18.05 5.52 1.32
CA VAL A 112 16.77 6.19 1.07
C VAL A 112 16.94 7.70 0.88
N SER A 113 18.04 8.31 1.35
CA SER A 113 18.27 9.76 1.30
C SER A 113 18.40 10.30 -0.13
N ILE A 114 18.84 9.45 -1.07
CA ILE A 114 19.03 9.83 -2.48
C ILE A 114 17.70 10.11 -3.19
N PHE A 115 16.58 9.63 -2.63
CA PHE A 115 15.26 9.77 -3.25
C PHE A 115 14.54 11.07 -2.88
N ARG A 116 15.11 11.89 -1.99
CA ARG A 116 14.53 13.18 -1.57
C ARG A 116 14.10 14.04 -2.77
N PRO A 117 14.91 14.26 -3.82
CA PRO A 117 14.49 15.10 -4.94
C PRO A 117 13.27 14.52 -5.69
N ALA A 118 13.19 13.19 -5.81
CA ALA A 118 12.09 12.51 -6.48
C ALA A 118 10.79 12.66 -5.69
N PHE A 119 10.82 12.35 -4.39
CA PHE A 119 9.62 12.47 -3.54
C PHE A 119 9.18 13.94 -3.32
N SER A 120 10.11 14.89 -3.22
CA SER A 120 9.77 16.32 -3.24
C SER A 120 9.07 16.72 -4.55
N LYS A 121 9.52 16.20 -5.69
CA LYS A 121 8.85 16.44 -6.98
C LYS A 121 7.44 15.84 -7.01
N ALA A 122 7.24 14.65 -6.43
CA ALA A 122 5.93 14.01 -6.32
C ALA A 122 4.95 14.86 -5.50
N LYS A 123 5.35 15.29 -4.28
CA LYS A 123 4.53 16.17 -3.42
C LYS A 123 4.19 17.50 -4.11
N ALA A 124 5.15 18.11 -4.81
CA ALA A 124 4.94 19.36 -5.52
C ALA A 124 3.88 19.24 -6.65
N HIS A 125 3.61 18.04 -7.14
CA HIS A 125 2.57 17.75 -8.13
C HIS A 125 1.31 17.13 -7.53
N GLY A 126 1.15 17.15 -6.20
CA GLY A 126 -0.04 16.68 -5.50
C GLY A 126 -0.16 15.16 -5.33
N LEU A 127 0.85 14.38 -5.75
CA LEU A 127 0.87 12.94 -5.53
C LEU A 127 0.98 12.61 -4.05
N LYS A 128 0.25 11.58 -3.64
CA LYS A 128 0.29 11.02 -2.28
C LYS A 128 1.45 10.05 -2.11
N LEU A 129 1.95 9.92 -0.89
CA LEU A 129 3.11 9.10 -0.58
C LEU A 129 2.79 8.03 0.46
N THR A 130 3.15 6.79 0.17
CA THR A 130 3.26 5.71 1.17
C THR A 130 4.68 5.15 1.14
N LEU A 131 5.25 4.78 2.29
CA LEU A 131 6.65 4.33 2.36
C LEU A 131 6.73 3.07 3.23
N HIS A 132 7.37 2.01 2.74
CA HIS A 132 7.71 0.85 3.55
C HIS A 132 8.77 1.25 4.56
N PHE A 133 8.55 0.93 5.83
CA PHE A 133 9.48 1.29 6.89
C PHE A 133 9.56 0.21 7.97
N ALA A 134 10.76 0.00 8.51
CA ALA A 134 11.03 -0.93 9.61
C ALA A 134 10.51 -2.36 9.39
N GLU A 135 10.48 -2.85 8.15
CA GLU A 135 10.20 -4.27 7.82
C GLU A 135 11.24 -5.21 8.42
N THR A 136 12.45 -4.71 8.64
CA THR A 136 13.55 -5.40 9.33
C THR A 136 14.18 -4.47 10.36
N ALA A 137 14.95 -5.04 11.31
CA ALA A 137 15.74 -4.27 12.26
C ALA A 137 16.84 -3.41 11.59
N PHE A 138 17.23 -3.70 10.34
CA PHE A 138 18.18 -2.88 9.60
C PHE A 138 17.59 -1.54 9.14
N SER A 139 16.32 -1.57 8.74
CA SER A 139 15.57 -0.44 8.18
C SER A 139 14.76 0.33 9.23
N SER A 140 15.13 0.27 10.51
CA SER A 140 14.33 0.82 11.61
C SER A 140 15.03 1.89 12.45
N SER A 141 16.15 2.42 11.96
CA SER A 141 16.88 3.48 12.65
C SER A 141 16.08 4.80 12.71
N PRO A 142 16.28 5.63 13.75
CA PRO A 142 15.76 7.00 13.79
C PRO A 142 16.20 7.85 12.60
N ASP A 143 17.42 7.66 12.09
CA ASP A 143 17.94 8.41 10.94
C ASP A 143 17.20 8.07 9.64
N GLU A 144 16.90 6.79 9.42
CA GLU A 144 16.08 6.35 8.29
C GLU A 144 14.65 6.90 8.43
N LEU A 145 14.04 6.82 9.62
CA LEU A 145 12.73 7.44 9.87
C LEU A 145 12.76 8.95 9.57
N ASN A 146 13.72 9.69 10.11
CA ASN A 146 13.84 11.14 9.91
C ASN A 146 13.98 11.50 8.42
N THR A 147 14.73 10.67 7.67
CA THR A 147 14.86 10.82 6.22
C THR A 147 13.53 10.60 5.52
N LEU A 148 12.81 9.52 5.82
CA LEU A 148 11.51 9.22 5.21
C LEU A 148 10.45 10.26 5.62
N LEU A 149 10.41 10.69 6.88
CA LEU A 149 9.50 11.74 7.36
C LEU A 149 9.75 13.09 6.70
N SER A 150 10.99 13.36 6.26
CA SER A 150 11.31 14.57 5.50
C SER A 150 10.67 14.59 4.10
N TYR A 151 10.10 13.47 3.65
CA TYR A 151 9.32 13.38 2.41
C TYR A 151 7.85 13.72 2.64
N GLU A 152 7.44 13.91 3.91
CA GLU A 152 6.06 14.15 4.32
C GLU A 152 5.09 13.04 3.82
N PRO A 153 5.35 11.78 4.20
CA PRO A 153 4.51 10.66 3.77
C PRO A 153 3.09 10.78 4.33
N ASP A 154 2.11 10.39 3.52
CA ASP A 154 0.71 10.32 3.91
C ASP A 154 0.45 9.01 4.70
N ARG A 155 1.18 7.93 4.39
CA ARG A 155 1.12 6.63 5.09
C ARG A 155 2.49 5.97 5.24
N LEU A 156 2.58 5.02 6.18
CA LEU A 156 3.71 4.10 6.34
C LEU A 156 3.22 2.65 6.26
N GLY A 157 4.00 1.80 5.59
CA GLY A 157 3.76 0.36 5.50
C GLY A 157 4.60 -0.44 6.49
N HIS A 158 4.03 -1.54 6.97
CA HIS A 158 4.61 -2.54 7.86
C HIS A 158 4.92 -2.06 9.29
N VAL A 159 5.87 -1.16 9.49
CA VAL A 159 6.23 -0.58 10.81
C VAL A 159 6.47 -1.62 11.92
N ILE A 160 7.23 -2.67 11.60
CA ILE A 160 7.38 -3.88 12.42
C ILE A 160 8.40 -3.69 13.55
N HIS A 161 9.64 -3.40 13.18
CA HIS A 161 10.78 -3.41 14.09
C HIS A 161 11.09 -2.02 14.65
N LEU A 162 10.15 -1.39 15.32
CA LEU A 162 10.32 -0.01 15.79
C LEU A 162 10.97 0.08 17.17
N PRO A 163 12.11 0.77 17.31
CA PRO A 163 12.56 1.31 18.59
C PRO A 163 11.47 2.20 19.22
N GLU A 164 11.51 2.34 20.56
CA GLU A 164 10.46 3.06 21.30
C GLU A 164 10.32 4.52 20.88
N ASP A 165 11.43 5.24 20.75
CA ASP A 165 11.48 6.65 20.32
C ASP A 165 10.95 6.86 18.89
N VAL A 166 11.30 5.94 17.98
CA VAL A 166 10.82 5.93 16.59
C VAL A 166 9.31 5.72 16.55
N ARG A 167 8.80 4.79 17.35
CA ARG A 167 7.38 4.45 17.45
C ARG A 167 6.56 5.63 18.01
N ASP A 168 7.07 6.29 19.03
CA ASP A 168 6.40 7.44 19.66
C ASP A 168 6.29 8.63 18.69
N GLU A 169 7.31 8.86 17.87
CA GLU A 169 7.27 9.92 16.84
C GLU A 169 6.21 9.64 15.77
N ILE A 170 6.08 8.39 15.31
CA ILE A 170 5.02 7.98 14.38
C ILE A 170 3.64 8.20 15.03
N ALA A 171 3.46 7.77 16.29
CA ALA A 171 2.22 7.94 17.03
C ALA A 171 1.84 9.41 17.20
N ARG A 172 2.81 10.27 17.53
CA ARG A 172 2.63 11.72 17.69
C ARG A 172 2.12 12.38 16.40
N ARG A 173 2.59 11.92 15.24
CA ARG A 173 2.19 12.45 13.92
C ARG A 173 0.87 11.88 13.41
N LYS A 174 0.36 10.80 14.01
CA LYS A 174 -0.90 10.13 13.61
C LYS A 174 -0.90 9.71 12.14
N ILE A 175 0.24 9.23 11.64
CA ILE A 175 0.39 8.78 10.24
C ILE A 175 -0.46 7.53 10.02
N GLY A 176 -1.07 7.40 8.84
CA GLY A 176 -1.83 6.19 8.47
C GLY A 176 -0.90 4.98 8.33
N LEU A 177 -1.29 3.83 8.87
CA LEU A 177 -0.47 2.63 8.93
C LEU A 177 -1.10 1.50 8.10
N GLU A 178 -0.38 1.03 7.09
CA GLU A 178 -0.74 -0.16 6.32
C GLU A 178 -0.14 -1.39 7.00
N LEU A 179 -0.99 -2.19 7.67
CA LEU A 179 -0.55 -3.34 8.48
C LEU A 179 -0.94 -4.66 7.79
N CYS A 180 0.06 -5.52 7.56
CA CYS A 180 -0.07 -6.73 6.76
C CYS A 180 0.18 -7.99 7.61
N LEU A 181 -0.86 -8.54 8.26
CA LEU A 181 -0.70 -9.56 9.30
C LEU A 181 -0.14 -10.86 8.74
N SER A 182 -0.77 -11.41 7.70
CA SER A 182 -0.33 -12.69 7.10
C SER A 182 1.04 -12.59 6.47
N CYS A 183 1.35 -11.48 5.79
CA CYS A 183 2.69 -11.22 5.27
C CYS A 183 3.73 -11.27 6.40
N ASN A 184 3.49 -10.52 7.48
CA ASN A 184 4.47 -10.39 8.56
C ASN A 184 4.70 -11.72 9.30
N VAL A 185 3.65 -12.52 9.50
CA VAL A 185 3.74 -13.83 10.17
C VAL A 185 4.32 -14.90 9.25
N HIS A 186 3.76 -15.10 8.06
CA HIS A 186 4.21 -16.14 7.13
C HIS A 186 5.60 -15.83 6.56
N GLY A 187 5.91 -14.55 6.34
CA GLY A 187 7.22 -14.05 5.95
C GLY A 187 8.26 -14.08 7.07
N LYS A 188 7.88 -14.46 8.29
CA LYS A 188 8.76 -14.51 9.49
C LYS A 188 9.43 -13.18 9.80
N LEU A 189 8.72 -12.08 9.54
CA LEU A 189 9.15 -10.73 9.89
C LEU A 189 8.92 -10.43 11.38
N ILE A 190 8.04 -11.19 12.05
CA ILE A 190 7.84 -11.14 13.50
C ILE A 190 8.11 -12.48 14.17
N GLN A 191 8.26 -12.45 15.50
CA GLN A 191 8.28 -13.63 16.36
C GLN A 191 6.90 -13.85 16.99
N GLY A 192 6.57 -15.09 17.34
CA GLY A 192 5.38 -15.41 18.15
C GLY A 192 4.04 -15.61 17.41
N GLY A 193 3.92 -15.10 16.18
CA GLY A 193 2.76 -15.35 15.30
C GLY A 193 1.71 -14.25 15.38
N PHE A 194 0.45 -14.56 15.03
CA PHE A 194 -0.61 -13.54 14.92
C PHE A 194 -0.93 -12.80 16.23
N PRO A 195 -1.03 -13.45 17.42
CA PRO A 195 -1.29 -12.75 18.67
C PRO A 195 -0.21 -11.73 19.06
N ASP A 196 1.03 -11.95 18.61
CA ASP A 196 2.19 -11.10 18.90
C ASP A 196 2.40 -9.99 17.85
N HIS A 197 1.47 -9.88 16.88
CA HIS A 197 1.57 -8.86 15.84
C HIS A 197 1.44 -7.44 16.43
N HIS A 198 2.27 -6.50 15.96
CA HIS A 198 2.32 -5.10 16.42
C HIS A 198 1.00 -4.32 16.16
N PHE A 199 0.07 -4.89 15.41
CA PHE A 199 -1.33 -4.45 15.36
C PHE A 199 -1.93 -4.30 16.77
N GLY A 200 -1.64 -5.23 17.68
CA GLY A 200 -2.11 -5.19 19.06
C GLY A 200 -1.67 -3.95 19.82
N TYR A 201 -0.49 -3.41 19.49
CA TYR A 201 -0.03 -2.12 20.01
C TYR A 201 -0.73 -0.95 19.32
N TRP A 202 -0.72 -0.94 17.98
CA TRP A 202 -1.17 0.21 17.20
C TRP A 202 -2.67 0.47 17.29
N ARG A 203 -3.50 -0.56 17.46
CA ARG A 203 -4.96 -0.41 17.57
C ARG A 203 -5.41 0.44 18.76
N HIS A 204 -4.53 0.64 19.73
CA HIS A 204 -4.76 1.47 20.91
C HIS A 204 -4.21 2.90 20.78
N ARG A 205 -3.75 3.28 19.57
CA ARG A 205 -3.19 4.59 19.27
C ARG A 205 -4.09 5.34 18.29
N ASP A 206 -3.88 6.64 18.19
CA ASP A 206 -4.65 7.53 17.30
C ASP A 206 -4.26 7.41 15.82
N CYS A 207 -3.28 6.56 15.47
CA CYS A 207 -2.92 6.30 14.09
C CYS A 207 -4.05 5.54 13.38
N PRO A 208 -4.56 6.02 12.23
CA PRO A 208 -5.47 5.24 11.42
C PRO A 208 -4.77 3.97 10.92
N ILE A 209 -5.41 2.81 11.07
CA ILE A 209 -4.90 1.53 10.59
C ILE A 209 -5.71 1.09 9.37
N ILE A 210 -5.01 0.66 8.34
CA ILE A 210 -5.57 -0.03 7.17
C ILE A 210 -4.97 -1.43 7.18
N LEU A 211 -5.81 -2.44 7.41
CA LEU A 211 -5.40 -3.82 7.19
C LEU A 211 -5.23 -4.05 5.69
N SER A 212 -4.09 -4.60 5.30
CA SER A 212 -3.68 -4.77 3.90
C SER A 212 -3.16 -6.18 3.68
N THR A 213 -3.30 -6.69 2.46
CA THR A 213 -2.84 -8.04 2.10
C THR A 213 -1.35 -8.13 1.85
N ASP A 214 -0.73 -7.01 1.49
CA ASP A 214 0.55 -6.98 0.80
C ASP A 214 0.47 -7.85 -0.46
N ASP A 215 1.15 -9.00 -0.50
CA ASP A 215 1.13 -9.94 -1.60
C ASP A 215 0.23 -11.17 -1.40
N VAL A 216 -1.04 -11.09 -1.84
CA VAL A 216 -2.00 -12.23 -1.78
C VAL A 216 -1.42 -13.51 -2.40
N GLY A 217 -0.74 -13.39 -3.56
CA GLY A 217 -0.21 -14.55 -4.28
C GLY A 217 0.93 -15.28 -3.56
N PHE A 218 1.67 -14.60 -2.68
CA PHE A 218 2.75 -15.21 -1.90
C PHE A 218 2.26 -15.73 -0.55
N PHE A 219 1.40 -14.96 0.12
CA PHE A 219 0.98 -15.26 1.49
C PHE A 219 -0.37 -15.97 1.57
N CYS A 220 -1.03 -16.17 0.43
CA CYS A 220 -2.29 -16.88 0.26
C CYS A 220 -3.39 -16.37 1.20
N SER A 221 -3.45 -15.05 1.41
CA SER A 221 -4.43 -14.43 2.29
C SER A 221 -5.14 -13.28 1.58
N HIS A 222 -6.46 -13.43 1.45
CA HIS A 222 -7.34 -12.39 0.92
C HIS A 222 -7.61 -11.31 1.98
N LEU A 223 -8.12 -10.15 1.58
CA LEU A 223 -8.34 -9.03 2.51
C LEU A 223 -9.35 -9.40 3.59
N SER A 224 -10.44 -10.09 3.24
CA SER A 224 -11.41 -10.57 4.22
C SER A 224 -10.77 -11.44 5.31
N ASN A 225 -9.81 -12.29 4.93
CA ASN A 225 -9.06 -13.12 5.87
C ASN A 225 -8.14 -12.29 6.78
N GLU A 226 -7.52 -11.22 6.30
CA GLU A 226 -6.75 -10.30 7.16
C GLU A 226 -7.62 -9.69 8.28
N TYR A 227 -8.88 -9.33 7.96
CA TYR A 227 -9.84 -8.85 8.96
C TYR A 227 -10.28 -9.95 9.92
N VAL A 228 -10.50 -11.18 9.46
CA VAL A 228 -10.83 -12.32 10.33
C VAL A 228 -9.67 -12.61 11.30
N ILE A 229 -8.44 -12.69 10.79
CA ILE A 229 -7.24 -12.89 11.61
C ILE A 229 -7.12 -11.80 12.67
N ALA A 230 -7.29 -10.54 12.30
CA ALA A 230 -7.24 -9.43 13.25
C ALA A 230 -8.36 -9.53 14.31
N ALA A 231 -9.59 -9.85 13.89
CA ALA A 231 -10.72 -9.97 14.79
C ALA A 231 -10.54 -11.11 15.81
N GLU A 232 -10.14 -12.30 15.34
CA GLU A 232 -9.97 -13.48 16.18
C GLU A 232 -8.78 -13.35 17.14
N ASN A 233 -7.65 -12.82 16.69
CA ASN A 233 -6.43 -12.75 17.52
C ASN A 233 -6.44 -11.56 18.50
N PHE A 234 -7.23 -10.51 18.24
CA PHE A 234 -7.27 -9.30 19.06
C PHE A 234 -8.65 -8.99 19.66
N ASN A 235 -9.56 -9.96 19.59
CA ASN A 235 -10.93 -9.87 20.13
C ASN A 235 -11.66 -8.60 19.66
N LEU A 236 -11.59 -8.31 18.36
CA LEU A 236 -12.28 -7.15 17.80
C LEU A 236 -13.75 -7.51 17.57
N ASP A 237 -14.64 -6.70 18.12
CA ASP A 237 -16.04 -6.77 17.75
C ASP A 237 -16.29 -6.03 16.43
N ARG A 238 -17.49 -6.24 15.88
CA ARG A 238 -17.92 -5.61 14.64
C ARG A 238 -17.81 -4.09 14.67
N ALA A 239 -18.23 -3.47 15.78
CA ALA A 239 -18.24 -2.03 15.92
C ALA A 239 -16.82 -1.46 15.83
N THR A 240 -15.85 -2.11 16.49
CA THR A 240 -14.42 -1.77 16.43
C THR A 240 -13.88 -1.88 15.01
N VAL A 241 -14.21 -2.97 14.29
CA VAL A 241 -13.78 -3.15 12.90
C VAL A 241 -14.34 -2.05 11.99
N ILE A 242 -15.62 -1.70 12.13
CA ILE A 242 -16.24 -0.62 11.34
C ILE A 242 -15.60 0.74 11.64
N ASP A 243 -15.36 1.05 12.92
CA ASP A 243 -14.68 2.30 13.33
C ASP A 243 -13.26 2.39 12.74
N MET A 244 -12.50 1.29 12.77
CA MET A 244 -11.20 1.22 12.12
C MET A 244 -11.29 1.51 10.62
N CYS A 245 -12.23 0.90 9.91
CA CYS A 245 -12.46 1.17 8.49
C CYS A 245 -12.77 2.65 8.23
N LYS A 246 -13.67 3.26 9.03
CA LYS A 246 -14.03 4.69 8.92
C LYS A 246 -12.80 5.59 9.12
N LYS A 247 -11.94 5.28 10.10
CA LYS A 247 -10.66 5.99 10.30
C LYS A 247 -9.73 5.83 9.10
N GLY A 248 -9.64 4.61 8.56
CA GLY A 248 -8.85 4.27 7.38
C GLY A 248 -9.24 5.08 6.13
N VAL A 249 -10.53 5.31 5.90
CA VAL A 249 -11.05 6.11 4.76
C VAL A 249 -10.40 7.49 4.67
N ASN A 250 -10.05 8.14 5.78
CA ASN A 250 -9.40 9.46 5.73
C ASN A 250 -7.99 9.42 5.11
N THR A 251 -7.35 8.26 5.09
CA THR A 251 -5.98 8.07 4.62
C THR A 251 -5.87 7.54 3.18
N VAL A 252 -6.99 7.20 2.54
CA VAL A 252 -6.98 6.83 1.12
C VAL A 252 -6.58 8.03 0.27
N PHE A 253 -5.96 7.75 -0.88
CA PHE A 253 -5.38 8.74 -1.78
C PHE A 253 -6.39 9.31 -2.77
N ALA A 254 -7.55 8.67 -2.91
CA ALA A 254 -8.65 9.23 -3.70
C ALA A 254 -9.24 10.51 -3.10
N GLY A 255 -9.94 11.25 -3.95
CA GLY A 255 -10.53 12.55 -3.63
C GLY A 255 -11.70 12.50 -2.63
N PRO A 256 -12.21 13.68 -2.23
CA PRO A 256 -13.27 13.79 -1.22
C PRO A 256 -14.54 13.01 -1.57
N ASP A 257 -14.97 13.02 -2.83
CA ASP A 257 -16.17 12.30 -3.30
C ASP A 257 -16.07 10.80 -3.03
N GLU A 258 -14.88 10.23 -3.22
CA GLU A 258 -14.65 8.81 -2.98
C GLU A 258 -14.62 8.49 -1.49
N LYS A 259 -14.07 9.38 -0.66
CA LYS A 259 -14.12 9.26 0.80
C LYS A 259 -15.55 9.33 1.32
N GLU A 260 -16.37 10.22 0.76
CA GLU A 260 -17.80 10.31 1.08
C GLU A 260 -18.53 9.02 0.70
N ARG A 261 -18.30 8.50 -0.52
CA ARG A 261 -18.86 7.22 -0.98
C ARG A 261 -18.55 6.08 -0.02
N LEU A 262 -17.29 5.95 0.41
CA LEU A 262 -16.86 4.89 1.32
C LEU A 262 -17.48 5.02 2.71
N ASN A 263 -17.55 6.23 3.26
CA ASN A 263 -18.24 6.46 4.53
C ASN A 263 -19.72 6.11 4.46
N ASN A 264 -20.41 6.46 3.37
CA ASN A 264 -21.80 6.10 3.15
C ASN A 264 -22.00 4.57 3.09
N LEU A 265 -21.11 3.85 2.39
CA LEU A 265 -21.14 2.38 2.35
C LEU A 265 -20.94 1.76 3.75
N LEU A 266 -20.00 2.28 4.54
CA LEU A 266 -19.76 1.80 5.91
C LEU A 266 -20.95 2.06 6.83
N THR A 267 -21.57 3.25 6.76
CA THR A 267 -22.78 3.58 7.52
C THR A 267 -23.95 2.68 7.11
N GLN A 268 -24.14 2.41 5.81
CA GLN A 268 -25.17 1.48 5.36
C GLN A 268 -24.93 0.05 5.87
N PHE A 269 -23.69 -0.42 5.84
CA PHE A 269 -23.31 -1.74 6.34
C PHE A 269 -23.54 -1.90 7.84
N GLU A 270 -23.29 -0.84 8.62
CA GLU A 270 -23.56 -0.79 10.05
C GLU A 270 -25.07 -0.88 10.35
N VAL A 271 -25.91 -0.16 9.60
CA VAL A 271 -27.37 -0.15 9.83
C VAL A 271 -28.06 -1.44 9.38
N HIS A 272 -27.70 -2.02 8.24
CA HIS A 272 -28.42 -3.17 7.67
C HIS A 272 -28.20 -4.50 8.39
N ASN A 273 -27.30 -4.55 9.36
CA ASN A 273 -26.93 -5.78 10.03
C ASN A 273 -26.82 -5.61 11.57
N MET A 274 -27.51 -4.59 12.11
CA MET A 274 -27.99 -4.59 13.50
C MET A 274 -29.28 -5.39 13.57
#